data_AF-A0AAE0VZS3-F1
#
_entry.id   AF-A0AAE0VZS3-F1
#
_cell.length_a   1.000
_cell.length_b   1.000
_cell.length_c   1.000
_cell.angle_alpha   90.00
_cell.angle_beta   90.00
_cell.angle_gamma   90.00
#
_symmetry.space_group_name_H-M   'P 1'
#
loop_
_entity.id
_entity.type
_entity.pdbx_description
1 polymer ?
#
loop_
_entity_poly.entity_id
_entity_poly.type
_entity_poly.pdbx_seq_one_letter_code
_entity_poly.pdbx_strand_id
1 'polypeptide(L)'
;MELFNITVMLLLVTTTLAESCNTKWLKILENDEFGLIVTGSKEDLVKAVLVGAQVRVYVPEWGYLTSLQNLHTITNEICGQAVFHISKFAYDRFLSNAYWYFLNLCSTGNVHASRWMVGEHTQLHVKPETKYNLGMQWFVRKLGCREEPLLSHTEDGTVISGNVLTLANAVRSGFDIRAVDRRLGYTFAIDNLDISINSSSVSAQSLWHVSEQRSGNHFVFQPDSYWWFTIWSTNGYVHITRWSIGDHSNRGDSVINEPIDWFSDPCWMLAYQSYENGTLADGSLELLVSAVLSGHRVRIVRGGYSVEADQINVRGGQVSAQVLSHVSKANITSFQENVYWYWQELSTTGSVRTIRYNVGENTNRGNSIAVEEMAWYIDTRKWRKVYGTNIQGISTFGNKVDLAKAVREGAEVRYRLYVKDHPNDSILMQADNLAVNSDGNVGAMHVRSVSLVNIETSEVEFQANPYWWFTIVSTTGRVDISRWTVGEHVDRGHSNEVMGVDWFVNE
;
A
#
# COMPACT_ATOMS: atom_id res chain seq x y z
N MET A 1 39.65 -43.03 14.89
CA MET A 1 39.30 -42.04 15.93
C MET A 1 38.50 -40.95 15.25
N GLU A 2 37.20 -41.00 15.51
CA GLU A 2 36.15 -39.97 15.40
C GLU A 2 36.13 -39.02 14.18
N LEU A 3 35.32 -39.43 13.20
CA LEU A 3 34.62 -38.57 12.26
C LEU A 3 33.42 -37.94 12.98
N PHE A 4 33.43 -36.61 13.16
CA PHE A 4 32.26 -35.86 13.60
C PHE A 4 31.28 -35.67 12.42
N ASN A 5 30.17 -36.39 12.47
CA ASN A 5 28.98 -36.13 11.66
C ASN A 5 28.31 -34.83 12.15
N ILE A 6 28.47 -33.74 11.42
CA ILE A 6 27.59 -32.57 11.55
C ILE A 6 26.43 -32.81 10.56
N THR A 7 25.42 -33.53 11.04
CA THR A 7 24.14 -33.64 10.33
C THR A 7 23.39 -32.32 10.51
N VAL A 8 23.28 -31.61 9.40
CA VAL A 8 22.57 -30.36 9.17
C VAL A 8 21.16 -30.41 9.75
N MET A 9 20.96 -29.73 10.88
CA MET A 9 19.66 -29.47 11.50
C MET A 9 19.03 -28.20 10.88
N LEU A 10 18.90 -28.17 9.55
CA LEU A 10 18.41 -27.00 8.79
C LEU A 10 17.10 -27.27 8.04
N LEU A 11 16.49 -28.45 8.18
CA LEU A 11 15.36 -28.89 7.33
C LEU A 11 13.98 -28.97 8.01
N LEU A 12 13.85 -28.64 9.30
CA LEU A 12 12.57 -28.82 10.04
C LEU A 12 11.86 -27.51 10.42
N VAL A 13 12.52 -26.35 10.29
CA VAL A 13 11.89 -25.04 10.57
C VAL A 13 11.30 -24.40 9.30
N THR A 14 11.76 -24.80 8.11
CA THR A 14 11.32 -24.21 6.83
C THR A 14 9.96 -24.72 6.37
N THR A 15 9.55 -25.95 6.74
CA THR A 15 8.28 -26.54 6.28
C THR A 15 7.05 -25.96 6.99
N THR A 16 7.15 -25.64 8.28
CA THR A 16 6.02 -25.09 9.06
C THR A 16 5.73 -23.62 8.75
N LEU A 17 6.78 -22.82 8.51
CA LEU A 17 6.63 -21.43 8.05
C LEU A 17 6.05 -21.37 6.63
N ALA A 18 6.45 -22.27 5.73
CA ALA A 18 5.96 -22.31 4.36
C ALA A 18 4.45 -22.62 4.25
N GLU A 19 3.91 -23.49 5.10
CA GLU A 19 2.46 -23.77 5.12
C GLU A 19 1.64 -22.58 5.68
N SER A 20 2.19 -21.83 6.64
CA SER A 20 1.51 -20.71 7.29
C SER A 20 1.26 -19.49 6.38
N CYS A 21 2.02 -19.39 5.28
CA CYS A 21 2.00 -18.24 4.38
C CYS A 21 1.20 -18.46 3.11
N ASN A 22 0.53 -19.60 2.96
CA ASN A 22 -0.35 -19.89 1.83
C ASN A 22 -1.79 -19.37 2.06
N THR A 23 -1.93 -18.22 2.75
CA THR A 23 -3.24 -17.62 3.04
C THR A 23 -3.81 -16.94 1.80
N LYS A 24 -4.88 -17.54 1.26
CA LYS A 24 -5.60 -17.02 0.09
C LYS A 24 -6.54 -15.88 0.45
N TRP A 25 -6.91 -15.09 -0.56
CA TRP A 25 -8.06 -14.20 -0.46
C TRP A 25 -9.34 -15.04 -0.40
N LEU A 26 -10.13 -14.85 0.66
CA LEU A 26 -11.36 -15.60 0.91
C LEU A 26 -12.55 -14.66 0.86
N LYS A 27 -13.54 -14.95 0.01
CA LYS A 27 -14.84 -14.28 0.06
C LYS A 27 -15.53 -14.67 1.37
N ILE A 28 -15.67 -13.72 2.28
CA ILE A 28 -16.23 -13.95 3.62
C ILE A 28 -17.67 -13.44 3.75
N LEU A 29 -18.04 -12.49 2.90
CA LEU A 29 -19.38 -11.90 2.86
C LEU A 29 -19.71 -11.47 1.43
N GLU A 30 -20.96 -11.68 1.04
CA GLU A 30 -21.59 -11.04 -0.10
C GLU A 30 -22.91 -10.46 0.35
N ASN A 31 -23.14 -9.18 0.07
CA ASN A 31 -24.39 -8.50 0.35
C ASN A 31 -25.00 -7.92 -0.93
N ASP A 32 -26.32 -7.79 -0.97
CA ASP A 32 -27.04 -7.09 -2.03
C ASP A 32 -27.01 -5.57 -1.82
N GLU A 33 -27.68 -4.82 -2.70
CA GLU A 33 -27.76 -3.36 -2.64
C GLU A 33 -28.46 -2.82 -1.39
N PHE A 34 -29.24 -3.65 -0.69
CA PHE A 34 -29.91 -3.30 0.57
C PHE A 34 -29.10 -3.74 1.80
N GLY A 35 -27.91 -4.31 1.60
CA GLY A 35 -27.08 -4.82 2.67
C GLY A 35 -27.58 -6.14 3.26
N LEU A 36 -28.52 -6.81 2.60
CA LEU A 36 -28.95 -8.15 2.99
C LEU A 36 -27.89 -9.16 2.57
N ILE A 37 -27.65 -10.15 3.44
CA ILE A 37 -26.63 -11.16 3.22
C ILE A 37 -27.10 -12.10 2.10
N VAL A 38 -26.31 -12.17 1.03
CA VAL A 38 -26.46 -13.15 -0.05
C VAL A 38 -25.67 -14.42 0.28
N THR A 39 -24.41 -14.28 0.69
CA THR A 39 -23.57 -15.38 1.20
C THR A 39 -22.64 -14.92 2.33
N GLY A 40 -22.18 -15.85 3.16
CA GLY A 40 -21.21 -15.55 4.22
C GLY A 40 -21.82 -14.92 5.48
N SER A 41 -21.02 -14.17 6.24
CA SER A 41 -21.40 -13.61 7.55
C SER A 41 -20.75 -12.25 7.81
N LYS A 42 -21.56 -11.27 8.23
CA LYS A 42 -21.03 -9.97 8.68
C LYS A 42 -20.24 -10.09 9.98
N GLU A 43 -20.65 -10.99 10.87
CA GLU A 43 -19.93 -11.26 12.12
C GLU A 43 -18.53 -11.81 11.85
N ASP A 44 -18.40 -12.71 10.87
CA ASP A 44 -17.09 -13.28 10.50
C ASP A 44 -16.19 -12.23 9.83
N LEU A 45 -16.77 -11.35 9.01
CA LEU A 45 -16.05 -10.19 8.47
C LEU A 45 -15.56 -9.26 9.58
N VAL A 46 -16.42 -8.92 10.55
CA VAL A 46 -16.04 -8.09 11.72
C VAL A 46 -14.92 -8.74 12.51
N LYS A 47 -15.03 -10.03 12.84
CA LYS A 47 -13.98 -10.77 13.55
C LYS A 47 -12.65 -10.75 12.78
N ALA A 48 -12.68 -10.98 11.47
CA ALA A 48 -11.48 -10.95 10.63
C ALA A 48 -10.81 -9.56 10.65
N VAL A 49 -11.59 -8.48 10.54
CA VAL A 49 -11.08 -7.11 10.60
C VAL A 49 -10.46 -6.78 11.96
N LEU A 50 -11.10 -7.21 13.05
CA LEU A 50 -10.62 -6.97 14.42
C LEU A 50 -9.36 -7.77 14.79
N VAL A 51 -8.98 -8.77 14.01
CA VAL A 51 -7.67 -9.45 14.11
C VAL A 51 -6.67 -8.97 13.03
N GLY A 52 -6.92 -7.78 12.45
CA GLY A 52 -6.02 -7.11 11.53
C GLY A 52 -6.03 -7.66 10.09
N ALA A 53 -7.01 -8.48 9.69
CA ALA A 53 -7.04 -9.01 8.33
C ALA A 53 -7.06 -7.89 7.28
N GLN A 54 -6.41 -8.15 6.14
CA GLN A 54 -6.49 -7.25 5.00
C GLN A 54 -7.84 -7.44 4.30
N VAL A 55 -8.44 -6.36 3.82
CA VAL A 55 -9.79 -6.41 3.21
C VAL A 55 -9.78 -5.79 1.82
N ARG A 56 -10.47 -6.47 0.90
CA ARG A 56 -10.79 -5.99 -0.45
C ARG A 56 -12.28 -6.09 -0.70
N VAL A 57 -12.79 -5.20 -1.55
CA VAL A 57 -14.19 -5.19 -1.94
C VAL A 57 -14.28 -5.21 -3.46
N TYR A 58 -15.03 -6.18 -3.97
CA TYR A 58 -15.46 -6.20 -5.37
C TYR A 58 -16.90 -5.71 -5.46
N VAL A 59 -17.15 -4.76 -6.36
CA VAL A 59 -18.46 -4.21 -6.70
C VAL A 59 -18.85 -4.73 -8.08
N PRO A 60 -19.69 -5.79 -8.19
CA PRO A 60 -19.99 -6.44 -9.45
C PRO A 60 -20.58 -5.51 -10.52
N GLU A 61 -21.47 -4.61 -10.12
CA GLU A 61 -22.16 -3.65 -10.99
C GLU A 61 -21.19 -2.67 -11.66
N TRP A 62 -20.04 -2.43 -11.03
CA TRP A 62 -18.98 -1.58 -11.55
C TRP A 62 -17.83 -2.38 -12.18
N GLY A 63 -17.86 -3.71 -12.07
CA GLY A 63 -16.74 -4.57 -12.45
C GLY A 63 -15.46 -4.21 -11.70
N TYR A 64 -15.52 -3.77 -10.45
CA TYR A 64 -14.46 -3.00 -9.81
C TYR A 64 -13.97 -3.64 -8.51
N LEU A 65 -12.65 -3.82 -8.36
CA LEU A 65 -12.01 -4.33 -7.14
C LEU A 65 -11.09 -3.25 -6.54
N THR A 66 -11.16 -3.04 -5.24
CA THR A 66 -10.26 -2.14 -4.51
C THR A 66 -9.83 -2.70 -3.16
N SER A 67 -8.66 -2.28 -2.68
CA SER A 67 -8.19 -2.55 -1.32
C SER A 67 -8.60 -1.41 -0.40
N LEU A 68 -9.03 -1.74 0.81
CA LEU A 68 -9.41 -0.73 1.80
C LEU A 68 -8.20 -0.34 2.65
N GLN A 69 -7.99 0.96 2.82
CA GLN A 69 -6.89 1.50 3.63
C GLN A 69 -7.25 1.47 5.12
N ASN A 70 -8.47 1.87 5.44
CA ASN A 70 -8.98 2.04 6.80
C ASN A 70 -10.37 1.42 6.91
N LEU A 71 -10.66 0.79 8.05
CA LEU A 71 -11.93 0.12 8.29
C LEU A 71 -12.48 0.47 9.67
N HIS A 72 -13.77 0.74 9.74
CA HIS A 72 -14.51 0.94 10.98
C HIS A 72 -15.57 -0.14 11.15
N THR A 73 -15.68 -0.65 12.36
CA THR A 73 -16.78 -1.54 12.77
C THR A 73 -17.88 -0.72 13.44
N ILE A 74 -19.13 -0.94 13.03
CA ILE A 74 -20.32 -0.39 13.67
C ILE A 74 -21.24 -1.54 13.98
N THR A 75 -21.33 -1.94 15.25
CA THR A 75 -22.09 -3.13 15.67
C THR A 75 -21.65 -4.37 14.88
N ASN A 76 -22.47 -4.82 13.92
CA ASN A 76 -22.19 -5.95 13.03
C ASN A 76 -21.95 -5.52 11.58
N GLU A 77 -21.67 -4.24 11.34
CA GLU A 77 -21.38 -3.70 10.01
C GLU A 77 -19.93 -3.24 9.93
N ILE A 78 -19.37 -3.30 8.73
CA ILE A 78 -18.06 -2.76 8.38
C ILE A 78 -18.24 -1.66 7.35
N CYS A 79 -17.55 -0.55 7.55
CA CYS A 79 -17.30 0.44 6.50
C CYS A 79 -15.80 0.55 6.30
N GLY A 80 -15.36 0.78 5.07
CA GLY A 80 -13.96 1.09 4.83
C GLY A 80 -13.71 2.04 3.68
N GLN A 81 -12.57 2.73 3.81
CA GLN A 81 -12.09 3.76 2.92
C GLN A 81 -11.26 3.16 1.81
N ALA A 82 -11.57 3.57 0.58
CA ALA A 82 -10.72 3.37 -0.58
C ALA A 82 -10.34 4.75 -1.13
N VAL A 83 -9.08 5.14 -0.95
CA VAL A 83 -8.62 6.53 -1.18
C VAL A 83 -7.72 6.70 -2.41
N PHE A 84 -7.17 5.62 -2.94
CA PHE A 84 -6.26 5.65 -4.09
C PHE A 84 -6.99 5.50 -5.42
N HIS A 85 -7.87 6.45 -5.69
CA HIS A 85 -8.69 6.47 -6.90
C HIS A 85 -8.67 7.84 -7.55
N ILE A 86 -8.31 7.84 -8.83
CA ILE A 86 -8.44 9.00 -9.70
C ILE A 86 -9.54 8.73 -10.71
N SER A 87 -10.27 9.77 -11.08
CA SER A 87 -11.43 9.66 -11.95
C SER A 87 -11.08 9.12 -13.34
N LYS A 88 -11.95 8.22 -13.83
CA LYS A 88 -11.75 7.46 -15.07
C LYS A 88 -12.91 7.63 -16.04
N PHE A 89 -12.58 7.73 -17.33
CA PHE A 89 -13.55 7.73 -18.42
C PHE A 89 -14.00 6.31 -18.78
N ALA A 90 -13.05 5.38 -18.75
CA ALA A 90 -13.23 3.97 -19.07
C ALA A 90 -12.37 3.11 -18.15
N TYR A 91 -12.40 1.79 -18.34
CA TYR A 91 -11.57 0.87 -17.55
C TYR A 91 -10.07 1.11 -17.77
N ASP A 92 -9.67 1.67 -18.91
CA ASP A 92 -8.28 1.85 -19.37
C ASP A 92 -7.87 3.32 -19.56
N ARG A 93 -8.68 4.29 -19.11
CA ARG A 93 -8.46 5.72 -19.41
C ARG A 93 -8.94 6.67 -18.31
N PHE A 94 -8.13 7.65 -17.97
CA PHE A 94 -8.49 8.77 -17.09
C PHE A 94 -9.49 9.73 -17.73
N LEU A 95 -10.23 10.47 -16.91
CA LEU A 95 -10.90 11.69 -17.39
C LEU A 95 -9.84 12.78 -17.63
N SER A 96 -10.10 13.69 -18.58
CA SER A 96 -9.24 14.86 -18.80
C SER A 96 -9.22 15.80 -17.60
N ASN A 97 -10.37 15.92 -16.91
CA ASN A 97 -10.49 16.67 -15.66
C ASN A 97 -10.38 15.67 -14.51
N ALA A 98 -9.15 15.31 -14.16
CA ALA A 98 -8.91 14.32 -13.13
C ALA A 98 -9.33 14.84 -11.75
N TYR A 99 -9.94 13.97 -10.94
CA TYR A 99 -10.26 14.24 -9.55
C TYR A 99 -10.02 12.98 -8.71
N TRP A 100 -9.65 13.18 -7.45
CA TRP A 100 -9.69 12.14 -6.44
C TRP A 100 -11.13 11.68 -6.24
N TYR A 101 -11.33 10.36 -6.25
CA TYR A 101 -12.63 9.72 -6.10
C TYR A 101 -12.65 8.80 -4.89
N PHE A 102 -12.67 9.40 -3.70
CA PHE A 102 -12.68 8.65 -2.45
C PHE A 102 -13.99 7.90 -2.28
N LEU A 103 -13.91 6.65 -1.83
CA LEU A 103 -15.07 5.79 -1.59
C LEU A 103 -15.10 5.32 -0.15
N ASN A 104 -16.27 5.41 0.46
CA ASN A 104 -16.63 4.74 1.69
C ASN A 104 -17.62 3.64 1.35
N LEU A 105 -17.16 2.38 1.47
CA LEU A 105 -17.89 1.17 1.11
C LEU A 105 -18.34 0.50 2.40
N CYS A 106 -19.64 0.23 2.57
CA CYS A 106 -20.18 -0.35 3.80
C CYS A 106 -20.96 -1.65 3.55
N SER A 107 -20.83 -2.64 4.43
CA SER A 107 -21.55 -3.93 4.35
C SER A 107 -23.09 -3.82 4.45
N THR A 108 -23.59 -2.61 4.66
CA THR A 108 -25.01 -2.23 4.58
C THR A 108 -25.49 -1.98 3.15
N GLY A 109 -24.63 -2.14 2.13
CA GLY A 109 -24.93 -1.77 0.74
C GLY A 109 -24.67 -0.29 0.44
N ASN A 110 -24.54 0.55 1.46
CA ASN A 110 -24.30 1.98 1.29
C ASN A 110 -22.88 2.24 0.78
N VAL A 111 -22.79 3.06 -0.27
CA VAL A 111 -21.53 3.60 -0.78
C VAL A 111 -21.62 5.11 -0.82
N HIS A 112 -20.70 5.78 -0.13
CA HIS A 112 -20.55 7.24 -0.19
C HIS A 112 -19.29 7.57 -0.97
N ALA A 113 -19.41 8.48 -1.95
CA ALA A 113 -18.29 8.92 -2.75
C ALA A 113 -18.07 10.43 -2.60
N SER A 114 -16.82 10.84 -2.40
CA SER A 114 -16.40 12.24 -2.32
C SER A 114 -15.41 12.57 -3.44
N ARG A 115 -15.60 13.72 -4.09
CA ARG A 115 -14.89 14.12 -5.32
C ARG A 115 -14.11 15.42 -5.13
N TRP A 116 -12.81 15.36 -5.37
CA TRP A 116 -11.90 16.51 -5.20
C TRP A 116 -11.00 16.67 -6.41
N MET A 117 -11.08 17.81 -7.09
CA MET A 117 -10.24 18.07 -8.26
C MET A 117 -8.75 17.88 -7.93
N VAL A 118 -8.03 17.19 -8.80
CA VAL A 118 -6.57 17.25 -8.77
C VAL A 118 -6.23 18.67 -9.24
N GLY A 119 -5.50 19.46 -8.46
CA GLY A 119 -5.10 20.81 -8.87
C GLY A 119 -5.88 21.96 -8.29
N GLU A 120 -7.16 22.04 -8.63
CA GLU A 120 -7.96 23.19 -8.21
C GLU A 120 -8.49 23.07 -6.79
N HIS A 121 -8.40 21.87 -6.22
CA HIS A 121 -8.54 21.65 -4.78
C HIS A 121 -9.87 22.13 -4.17
N THR A 122 -10.83 22.46 -5.02
CA THR A 122 -12.20 22.77 -4.69
C THR A 122 -13.02 21.51 -4.81
N GLN A 123 -13.92 21.32 -3.86
CA GLN A 123 -14.93 20.28 -3.94
C GLN A 123 -15.79 20.54 -5.18
N LEU A 124 -16.02 19.52 -6.02
CA LEU A 124 -16.83 19.69 -7.22
C LEU A 124 -18.27 20.10 -6.85
N HIS A 125 -18.60 21.39 -6.98
CA HIS A 125 -19.85 22.01 -6.55
C HIS A 125 -21.13 21.45 -7.21
N VAL A 126 -21.01 20.60 -8.23
CA VAL A 126 -22.16 20.14 -9.02
C VAL A 126 -22.83 18.88 -8.46
N LYS A 127 -22.19 18.16 -7.52
CA LYS A 127 -22.74 17.09 -6.66
C LYS A 127 -21.55 16.50 -5.86
N PRO A 128 -21.13 17.18 -4.79
CA PRO A 128 -19.89 16.84 -4.09
C PRO A 128 -19.88 15.42 -3.53
N GLU A 129 -21.08 14.93 -3.19
CA GLU A 129 -21.31 13.64 -2.58
C GLU A 129 -22.32 12.86 -3.42
N THR A 130 -21.96 11.62 -3.77
CA THR A 130 -22.92 10.69 -4.38
C THR A 130 -23.10 9.49 -3.47
N LYS A 131 -24.37 9.17 -3.18
CA LYS A 131 -24.76 7.99 -2.41
C LYS A 131 -25.28 6.94 -3.38
N TYR A 132 -24.77 5.72 -3.25
CA TYR A 132 -25.22 4.55 -4.00
C TYR A 132 -25.62 3.45 -3.02
N ASN A 133 -26.45 2.55 -3.50
CA ASN A 133 -26.77 1.28 -2.87
C ASN A 133 -26.33 0.20 -3.85
N LEU A 134 -25.35 -0.62 -3.47
CA LEU A 134 -24.69 -1.57 -4.39
C LEU A 134 -24.47 -2.92 -3.72
N GLY A 135 -24.59 -3.98 -4.50
CA GLY A 135 -24.11 -5.29 -4.09
C GLY A 135 -22.59 -5.28 -3.95
N MET A 136 -22.08 -6.00 -2.95
CA MET A 136 -20.65 -6.03 -2.64
C MET A 136 -20.21 -7.43 -2.23
N GLN A 137 -19.04 -7.81 -2.71
CA GLN A 137 -18.32 -9.02 -2.31
C GLN A 137 -17.07 -8.63 -1.52
N TRP A 138 -17.00 -9.11 -0.29
CA TRP A 138 -15.94 -8.78 0.67
C TRP A 138 -14.96 -9.95 0.77
N PHE A 139 -13.70 -9.64 0.53
CA PHE A 139 -12.61 -10.60 0.57
C PHE A 139 -11.67 -10.24 1.70
N VAL A 140 -11.26 -11.23 2.47
CA VAL A 140 -10.26 -11.06 3.54
C VAL A 140 -9.05 -11.94 3.29
N ARG A 141 -7.88 -11.45 3.69
CA ARG A 141 -6.67 -12.24 3.82
C ARG A 141 -6.14 -12.13 5.25
N LYS A 142 -6.05 -13.27 5.92
CA LYS A 142 -5.46 -13.36 7.26
C LYS A 142 -3.96 -13.09 7.18
N LEU A 143 -3.44 -12.37 8.18
CA LEU A 143 -2.02 -11.99 8.27
C LEU A 143 -1.10 -13.21 8.48
N GLY A 144 -1.61 -14.32 8.99
CA GLY A 144 -0.85 -15.57 9.13
C GLY A 144 -1.63 -16.59 9.97
N CYS A 145 -0.93 -17.52 10.62
CA CYS A 145 -1.56 -18.50 11.53
C CYS A 145 -1.92 -17.96 12.92
N ARG A 146 -1.44 -16.78 13.29
CA ARG A 146 -1.72 -16.18 14.60
C ARG A 146 -2.87 -15.18 14.48
N GLU A 147 -3.91 -15.39 15.27
CA GLU A 147 -5.02 -14.45 15.44
C GLU A 147 -4.82 -13.54 16.67
N GLU A 148 -3.80 -13.83 17.49
CA GLU A 148 -3.44 -13.01 18.65
C GLU A 148 -2.46 -11.89 18.24
N PRO A 149 -2.62 -10.68 18.80
CA PRO A 149 -1.68 -9.59 18.57
C PRO A 149 -0.30 -9.89 19.17
N LEU A 150 0.76 -9.41 18.52
CA LEU A 150 2.12 -9.45 19.07
C LEU A 150 2.27 -8.58 20.32
N LEU A 151 1.46 -7.52 20.40
CA LEU A 151 1.39 -6.60 21.52
C LEU A 151 -0.01 -5.99 21.58
N SER A 152 -0.58 -5.92 22.77
CA SER A 152 -1.77 -5.12 23.08
C SER A 152 -1.45 -4.20 24.24
N HIS A 153 -1.92 -2.96 24.18
CA HIS A 153 -1.81 -2.03 25.30
C HIS A 153 -3.09 -1.20 25.51
N THR A 154 -3.24 -0.66 26.72
CA THR A 154 -4.24 0.34 27.08
C THR A 154 -3.86 1.74 26.56
N GLU A 155 -4.75 2.71 26.76
CA GLU A 155 -4.56 4.12 26.40
C GLU A 155 -3.29 4.74 27.01
N ASP A 156 -2.93 4.36 28.25
CA ASP A 156 -1.72 4.83 28.92
C ASP A 156 -0.45 4.04 28.55
N GLY A 157 -0.54 3.10 27.60
CA GLY A 157 0.56 2.26 27.16
C GLY A 157 0.83 1.05 28.06
N THR A 158 0.01 0.79 29.08
CA THR A 158 0.15 -0.41 29.90
C THR A 158 -0.13 -1.66 29.06
N VAL A 159 0.84 -2.58 29.04
CA VAL A 159 0.75 -3.82 28.25
C VAL A 159 -0.36 -4.73 28.82
N ILE A 160 -1.29 -5.13 27.96
CA ILE A 160 -2.37 -6.09 28.26
C ILE A 160 -1.91 -7.51 27.91
N SER A 161 -1.29 -7.69 26.74
CA SER A 161 -0.79 -8.97 26.24
C SER A 161 0.35 -8.79 25.26
N GLY A 162 1.13 -9.84 25.04
CA GLY A 162 2.27 -9.81 24.12
C GLY A 162 3.49 -9.07 24.70
N ASN A 163 4.42 -8.67 23.82
CA ASN A 163 5.66 -8.02 24.23
C ASN A 163 6.18 -7.06 23.14
N VAL A 164 6.52 -5.84 23.53
CA VAL A 164 7.09 -4.81 22.64
C VAL A 164 8.38 -5.28 21.95
N LEU A 165 9.21 -6.09 22.61
CA LEU A 165 10.42 -6.64 22.01
C LEU A 165 10.10 -7.62 20.87
N THR A 166 9.03 -8.40 21.00
CA THR A 166 8.58 -9.31 19.94
C THR A 166 8.09 -8.52 18.73
N LEU A 167 7.33 -7.45 18.96
CA LEU A 167 6.91 -6.53 17.89
C LEU A 167 8.12 -5.85 17.22
N ALA A 168 9.05 -5.31 18.01
CA ALA A 168 10.27 -4.69 17.48
C ALA A 168 11.11 -5.67 16.66
N ASN A 169 11.21 -6.94 17.07
CA ASN A 169 11.91 -7.96 16.28
C ASN A 169 11.17 -8.28 14.98
N ALA A 170 9.84 -8.35 14.99
CA ALA A 170 9.05 -8.52 13.76
C ALA A 170 9.31 -7.37 12.76
N VAL A 171 9.36 -6.12 13.25
CA VAL A 171 9.71 -4.95 12.43
C VAL A 171 11.13 -5.07 11.84
N ARG A 172 12.12 -5.46 12.65
CA ARG A 172 13.51 -5.69 12.18
C ARG A 172 13.62 -6.82 11.15
N SER A 173 12.75 -7.82 11.26
CA SER A 173 12.62 -8.93 10.30
C SER A 173 11.75 -8.58 9.09
N GLY A 174 11.40 -7.31 8.89
CA GLY A 174 10.68 -6.85 7.71
C GLY A 174 9.24 -7.33 7.63
N PHE A 175 8.64 -7.81 8.73
CA PHE A 175 7.25 -8.25 8.73
C PHE A 175 6.31 -7.06 8.49
N ASP A 176 5.20 -7.31 7.80
CA ASP A 176 4.13 -6.31 7.66
C ASP A 176 3.37 -6.22 8.99
N ILE A 177 3.15 -5.00 9.49
CA ILE A 177 2.50 -4.76 10.77
C ILE A 177 1.18 -4.06 10.52
N ARG A 178 0.14 -4.47 11.25
CA ARG A 178 -1.16 -3.79 11.26
C ARG A 178 -1.57 -3.47 12.67
N ALA A 179 -2.39 -2.44 12.79
CA ALA A 179 -2.89 -1.98 14.07
C ALA A 179 -4.41 -1.95 14.07
N VAL A 180 -4.99 -2.28 15.23
CA VAL A 180 -6.41 -2.22 15.51
C VAL A 180 -6.61 -1.42 16.78
N ASP A 181 -7.34 -0.32 16.70
CA ASP A 181 -7.95 0.31 17.86
C ASP A 181 -9.22 -0.46 18.22
N ARG A 182 -9.09 -1.30 19.23
CA ARG A 182 -10.13 -2.17 19.79
C ARG A 182 -11.31 -1.42 20.38
N ARG A 183 -11.12 -0.18 20.84
CA ARG A 183 -12.18 0.61 21.49
C ARG A 183 -13.11 1.20 20.43
N LEU A 184 -12.52 1.70 19.35
CA LEU A 184 -13.26 2.28 18.22
C LEU A 184 -13.65 1.23 17.18
N GLY A 185 -13.09 0.02 17.26
CA GLY A 185 -13.21 -1.01 16.23
C GLY A 185 -12.66 -0.47 14.91
N TYR A 186 -11.49 0.17 14.96
CA TYR A 186 -10.85 0.84 13.85
C TYR A 186 -9.56 0.11 13.46
N THR A 187 -9.49 -0.35 12.21
CA THR A 187 -8.35 -1.11 11.68
C THR A 187 -7.72 -0.34 10.53
N PHE A 188 -6.40 -0.22 10.53
CA PHE A 188 -5.68 0.56 9.52
C PHE A 188 -4.36 -0.08 9.12
N ALA A 189 -3.92 0.20 7.89
CA ALA A 189 -2.60 -0.16 7.42
C ALA A 189 -1.53 0.77 8.01
N ILE A 190 -0.33 0.23 8.23
CA ILE A 190 0.83 1.02 8.64
C ILE A 190 1.71 1.26 7.42
N ASP A 191 2.04 2.52 7.18
CA ASP A 191 2.81 2.94 6.02
C ASP A 191 4.31 2.82 6.25
N ASN A 192 4.78 3.26 7.41
CA ASN A 192 6.16 3.05 7.85
C ASN A 192 6.24 2.86 9.37
N LEU A 193 7.31 2.20 9.81
CA LEU A 193 7.59 1.89 11.21
C LEU A 193 8.96 2.41 11.59
N ASP A 194 9.12 2.77 12.85
CA ASP A 194 10.41 3.06 13.48
C ASP A 194 10.51 2.41 14.85
N ILE A 195 11.73 2.01 15.22
CA ILE A 195 12.04 1.48 16.54
C ILE A 195 12.93 2.48 17.28
N SER A 196 12.54 2.85 18.50
CA SER A 196 13.35 3.71 19.35
C SER A 196 14.61 2.98 19.78
N ILE A 197 15.76 3.61 19.52
CA ILE A 197 17.10 3.10 19.88
C ILE A 197 17.21 2.86 21.39
N ASN A 198 16.56 3.70 22.22
CA ASN A 198 16.77 3.72 23.67
C ASN A 198 15.73 2.91 24.47
N SER A 199 14.50 2.78 23.95
CA SER A 199 13.38 2.20 24.71
C SER A 199 12.80 0.93 24.09
N SER A 200 13.27 0.53 22.90
CA SER A 200 12.62 -0.52 22.08
C SER A 200 11.13 -0.27 21.83
N SER A 201 10.63 0.97 22.02
CA SER A 201 9.27 1.34 21.64
C SER A 201 9.16 1.38 20.12
N VAL A 202 8.02 0.95 19.60
CA VAL A 202 7.74 1.02 18.16
C VAL A 202 6.79 2.19 17.92
N SER A 203 7.04 2.93 16.85
CA SER A 203 6.07 3.87 16.29
C SER A 203 5.74 3.50 14.86
N ALA A 204 4.56 3.90 14.43
CA ALA A 204 4.06 3.70 13.09
C ALA A 204 3.47 4.99 12.56
N GLN A 205 3.75 5.33 11.31
CA GLN A 205 2.94 6.30 10.59
C GLN A 205 1.83 5.60 9.80
N SER A 206 0.67 6.24 9.80
CA SER A 206 -0.44 5.89 8.94
C SER A 206 -1.01 7.20 8.39
N LEU A 207 -0.87 7.40 7.08
CA LEU A 207 -0.95 8.69 6.40
C LEU A 207 -2.15 8.81 5.47
N TRP A 208 -2.67 7.68 4.99
CA TRP A 208 -3.68 7.65 3.94
C TRP A 208 -5.09 7.53 4.49
N HIS A 209 -5.50 8.59 5.16
CA HIS A 209 -6.82 8.65 5.78
C HIS A 209 -7.55 9.92 5.38
N VAL A 210 -8.82 9.80 5.04
CA VAL A 210 -9.68 10.95 4.75
C VAL A 210 -10.71 11.08 5.87
N SER A 211 -11.01 12.31 6.29
CA SER A 211 -11.95 12.51 7.39
C SER A 211 -13.38 12.06 7.06
N GLU A 212 -13.97 11.36 8.01
CA GLU A 212 -15.32 10.83 7.91
C GLU A 212 -16.14 11.07 9.17
N GLN A 213 -17.44 10.90 9.06
CA GLN A 213 -18.38 10.99 10.17
C GLN A 213 -19.42 9.88 10.06
N ARG A 214 -19.88 9.40 11.22
CA ARG A 214 -20.94 8.41 11.30
C ARG A 214 -22.27 9.02 10.89
N SER A 215 -22.99 8.35 9.98
CA SER A 215 -24.36 8.66 9.59
C SER A 215 -25.22 7.41 9.80
N GLY A 216 -25.88 7.32 10.96
CA GLY A 216 -26.64 6.11 11.33
C GLY A 216 -25.76 4.87 11.50
N ASN A 217 -25.88 3.91 10.59
CA ASN A 217 -25.15 2.63 10.56
C ASN A 217 -24.06 2.57 9.47
N HIS A 218 -23.71 3.70 8.87
CA HIS A 218 -22.62 3.79 7.89
C HIS A 218 -21.77 5.04 8.15
N PHE A 219 -20.66 5.17 7.41
CA PHE A 219 -19.79 6.35 7.43
C PHE A 219 -19.89 7.11 6.11
N VAL A 220 -19.81 8.43 6.20
CA VAL A 220 -19.76 9.35 5.05
C VAL A 220 -18.57 10.28 5.23
N PHE A 221 -17.95 10.70 4.14
CA PHE A 221 -16.92 11.73 4.20
C PHE A 221 -17.50 13.03 4.75
N GLN A 222 -16.69 13.78 5.49
CA GLN A 222 -17.10 15.09 5.99
C GLN A 222 -17.19 16.09 4.81
N PRO A 223 -18.15 17.04 4.78
CA PRO A 223 -18.25 17.99 3.68
C PRO A 223 -16.95 18.78 3.43
N ASP A 224 -16.26 19.11 4.52
CA ASP A 224 -14.94 19.74 4.53
C ASP A 224 -13.88 18.68 4.84
N SER A 225 -13.72 17.72 3.91
CA SER A 225 -12.85 16.57 4.11
C SER A 225 -11.38 16.99 4.22
N TYR A 226 -10.61 16.28 5.04
CA TYR A 226 -9.17 16.50 5.21
C TYR A 226 -8.40 15.18 5.27
N TRP A 227 -7.14 15.23 4.88
CA TRP A 227 -6.15 14.21 5.21
C TRP A 227 -5.80 14.32 6.70
N TRP A 228 -5.65 13.21 7.38
CA TRP A 228 -5.10 13.20 8.73
C TRP A 228 -3.99 12.16 8.83
N PHE A 229 -2.79 12.65 9.09
CA PHE A 229 -1.60 11.83 9.27
C PHE A 229 -1.48 11.50 10.74
N THR A 230 -1.21 10.24 11.04
CA THR A 230 -1.15 9.77 12.41
C THR A 230 0.16 9.06 12.70
N ILE A 231 0.80 9.40 13.81
CA ILE A 231 1.84 8.59 14.45
C ILE A 231 1.19 7.83 15.60
N TRP A 232 1.28 6.52 15.56
CA TRP A 232 0.88 5.59 16.60
C TRP A 232 2.11 5.09 17.33
N SER A 233 2.05 4.95 18.65
CA SER A 233 3.18 4.47 19.45
C SER A 233 2.75 3.40 20.45
N THR A 234 3.64 2.45 20.72
CA THR A 234 3.39 1.33 21.66
C THR A 234 3.23 1.75 23.12
N ASN A 235 3.40 3.03 23.43
CA ASN A 235 3.14 3.60 24.75
C ASN A 235 1.75 4.27 24.85
N GLY A 236 0.84 3.98 23.92
CA GLY A 236 -0.52 4.56 23.89
C GLY A 236 -0.61 5.93 23.24
N TYR A 237 0.52 6.62 23.06
CA TYR A 237 0.55 7.98 22.51
C TYR A 237 0.23 8.00 21.01
N VAL A 238 -0.68 8.90 20.63
CA VAL A 238 -1.08 9.14 19.25
C VAL A 238 -0.98 10.62 18.94
N HIS A 239 -0.20 10.97 17.91
CA HIS A 239 -0.14 12.33 17.38
C HIS A 239 -0.78 12.37 16.00
N ILE A 240 -1.76 13.25 15.83
CA ILE A 240 -2.50 13.46 14.60
C ILE A 240 -2.22 14.88 14.10
N THR A 241 -1.84 15.03 12.84
CA THR A 241 -1.82 16.32 12.12
C THR A 241 -2.82 16.28 10.97
N ARG A 242 -3.52 17.38 10.71
CA ARG A 242 -4.64 17.43 9.75
C ARG A 242 -4.36 18.43 8.66
N TRP A 243 -4.65 18.04 7.42
CA TRP A 243 -4.34 18.80 6.21
C TRP A 243 -5.56 18.78 5.31
N SER A 244 -6.14 19.94 5.02
CA SER A 244 -7.30 20.04 4.13
C SER A 244 -7.06 19.31 2.82
N ILE A 245 -8.06 18.60 2.30
CA ILE A 245 -7.91 18.01 0.98
C ILE A 245 -7.88 19.14 -0.02
N GLY A 246 -6.79 19.19 -0.75
CA GLY A 246 -6.64 20.07 -1.86
C GLY A 246 -5.71 21.22 -1.55
N ASP A 247 -6.17 22.30 -0.91
CA ASP A 247 -5.27 23.44 -0.64
C ASP A 247 -4.16 23.07 0.37
N HIS A 248 -4.29 21.89 0.99
CA HIS A 248 -3.34 21.33 1.94
C HIS A 248 -3.00 22.33 3.04
N SER A 249 -3.98 23.12 3.47
CA SER A 249 -3.86 23.96 4.64
C SER A 249 -3.81 23.11 5.90
N ASN A 250 -2.84 23.39 6.78
CA ASN A 250 -2.78 22.76 8.09
C ASN A 250 -4.01 23.16 8.92
N ARG A 251 -4.76 22.17 9.41
CA ARG A 251 -5.98 22.33 10.23
C ARG A 251 -5.73 22.13 11.73
N GLY A 252 -4.46 22.00 12.10
CA GLY A 252 -4.02 21.83 13.47
C GLY A 252 -3.77 20.38 13.85
N ASP A 253 -3.09 20.25 14.98
CA ASP A 253 -2.63 18.98 15.52
C ASP A 253 -3.45 18.60 16.76
N SER A 254 -3.52 17.31 17.04
CA SER A 254 -4.05 16.81 18.30
C SER A 254 -3.22 15.65 18.80
N VAL A 255 -3.09 15.59 20.12
CA VAL A 255 -2.44 14.49 20.82
C VAL A 255 -3.51 13.80 21.66
N ILE A 256 -3.65 12.50 21.45
CA ILE A 256 -4.57 11.65 22.20
C ILE A 256 -3.85 10.37 22.62
N ASN A 257 -4.53 9.58 23.43
CA ASN A 257 -4.06 8.28 23.89
C ASN A 257 -5.08 7.23 23.46
N GLU A 258 -4.64 6.12 22.87
CA GLU A 258 -5.52 5.07 22.37
C GLU A 258 -5.02 3.66 22.71
N PRO A 259 -5.93 2.69 22.96
CA PRO A 259 -5.55 1.31 23.14
C PRO A 259 -5.37 0.64 21.77
N ILE A 260 -4.19 0.08 21.51
CA ILE A 260 -3.87 -0.53 20.20
C ILE A 260 -3.43 -1.98 20.37
N ASP A 261 -4.00 -2.82 19.50
CA ASP A 261 -3.57 -4.19 19.25
C ASP A 261 -2.70 -4.21 17.97
N TRP A 262 -1.47 -4.71 18.10
CA TRP A 262 -0.47 -4.75 17.03
C TRP A 262 -0.32 -6.17 16.51
N PHE A 263 -0.68 -6.39 15.25
CA PHE A 263 -0.59 -7.66 14.56
C PHE A 263 0.56 -7.67 13.56
N SER A 264 1.09 -8.85 13.26
CA SER A 264 2.11 -9.01 12.23
C SER A 264 1.72 -10.07 11.21
N ASP A 265 2.05 -9.80 9.96
CA ASP A 265 2.13 -10.78 8.90
C ASP A 265 3.59 -11.23 8.73
N PRO A 266 3.94 -12.46 9.15
CA PRO A 266 5.30 -12.97 9.11
C PRO A 266 5.73 -13.49 7.74
N CYS A 267 4.90 -13.34 6.70
CA CYS A 267 5.15 -13.92 5.38
C CYS A 267 6.10 -13.08 4.53
N TRP A 268 7.26 -12.81 5.10
CA TRP A 268 8.36 -12.05 4.54
C TRP A 268 9.66 -12.76 4.86
N MET A 269 10.60 -12.75 3.92
CA MET A 269 11.92 -13.32 4.12
C MET A 269 12.99 -12.38 3.61
N LEU A 270 14.16 -12.39 4.26
CA LEU A 270 15.32 -11.66 3.79
C LEU A 270 15.74 -12.22 2.43
N ALA A 271 15.81 -11.35 1.42
CA ALA A 271 16.31 -11.69 0.10
C ALA A 271 17.75 -11.20 -0.10
N TYR A 272 18.06 -10.00 0.38
CA TYR A 272 19.36 -9.36 0.18
C TYR A 272 19.64 -8.33 1.29
N GLN A 273 20.88 -8.22 1.72
CA GLN A 273 21.33 -7.18 2.65
C GLN A 273 22.67 -6.63 2.17
N SER A 274 22.83 -5.31 2.23
CA SER A 274 24.08 -4.62 1.91
C SER A 274 24.60 -3.85 3.11
N TYR A 275 25.92 -3.85 3.33
CA TYR A 275 26.59 -2.94 4.26
C TYR A 275 26.54 -1.47 3.80
N GLU A 276 26.95 -0.54 4.66
CA GLU A 276 27.01 0.90 4.36
C GLU A 276 27.86 1.28 3.13
N ASN A 277 28.76 0.41 2.67
CA ASN A 277 29.56 0.63 1.46
C ASN A 277 28.93 0.02 0.20
N GLY A 278 27.68 -0.47 0.28
CA GLY A 278 26.98 -1.14 -0.81
C GLY A 278 27.42 -2.57 -1.09
N THR A 279 28.36 -3.13 -0.32
CA THR A 279 28.80 -4.52 -0.50
C THR A 279 27.82 -5.49 0.15
N LEU A 280 27.69 -6.68 -0.46
CA LEU A 280 26.83 -7.75 0.03
C LEU A 280 27.20 -8.14 1.47
N ALA A 281 26.20 -8.09 2.35
CA ALA A 281 26.29 -8.58 3.72
C ALA A 281 25.68 -9.98 3.87
N ASP A 282 24.45 -10.17 3.37
CA ASP A 282 23.71 -11.45 3.43
C ASP A 282 22.71 -11.57 2.27
N GLY A 283 22.24 -12.78 2.00
CA GLY A 283 21.28 -13.08 0.93
C GLY A 283 21.89 -13.08 -0.48
N SER A 284 21.06 -12.78 -1.48
CA SER A 284 21.43 -12.77 -2.89
C SER A 284 20.66 -11.69 -3.66
N LEU A 285 21.40 -10.81 -4.34
CA LEU A 285 20.79 -9.82 -5.24
C LEU A 285 20.04 -10.50 -6.40
N GLU A 286 20.54 -11.63 -6.89
CA GLU A 286 19.87 -12.42 -7.93
C GLU A 286 18.51 -12.95 -7.44
N LEU A 287 18.44 -13.43 -6.19
CA LEU A 287 17.19 -13.84 -5.57
C LEU A 287 16.20 -12.67 -5.50
N LEU A 288 16.65 -11.50 -5.03
CA LEU A 288 15.81 -10.31 -4.95
C LEU A 288 15.29 -9.90 -6.33
N VAL A 289 16.17 -9.78 -7.33
CA VAL A 289 15.80 -9.41 -8.70
C VAL A 289 14.80 -10.42 -9.27
N SER A 290 15.06 -11.72 -9.13
CA SER A 290 14.17 -12.78 -9.63
C SER A 290 12.80 -12.74 -8.96
N ALA A 291 12.74 -12.55 -7.64
CA ALA A 291 11.49 -12.44 -6.89
C ALA A 291 10.69 -11.20 -7.32
N VAL A 292 11.34 -10.04 -7.41
CA VAL A 292 10.73 -8.81 -7.92
C VAL A 292 10.16 -9.06 -9.31
N LEU A 293 10.95 -9.55 -10.26
CA LEU A 293 10.51 -9.81 -11.63
C LEU A 293 9.41 -10.88 -11.74
N SER A 294 9.20 -11.68 -10.70
CA SER A 294 8.12 -12.66 -10.57
C SER A 294 6.87 -12.10 -9.86
N GLY A 295 6.86 -10.81 -9.56
CA GLY A 295 5.71 -10.09 -9.02
C GLY A 295 5.71 -9.93 -7.50
N HIS A 296 6.73 -10.40 -6.78
CA HIS A 296 6.77 -10.28 -5.31
C HIS A 296 6.86 -8.81 -4.85
N ARG A 297 6.28 -8.54 -3.68
CA ARG A 297 6.35 -7.28 -2.93
C ARG A 297 7.68 -7.21 -2.20
N VAL A 298 8.11 -5.98 -1.92
CA VAL A 298 9.40 -5.71 -1.28
C VAL A 298 9.21 -4.75 -0.14
N ARG A 299 9.79 -5.11 1.02
CA ARG A 299 9.96 -4.23 2.17
C ARG A 299 11.44 -3.99 2.41
N ILE A 300 11.77 -2.78 2.86
CA ILE A 300 13.12 -2.36 3.15
C ILE A 300 13.20 -2.05 4.64
N VAL A 301 14.25 -2.56 5.30
CA VAL A 301 14.57 -2.29 6.70
C VAL A 301 15.94 -1.63 6.78
N ARG A 302 16.05 -0.52 7.50
CA ARG A 302 17.33 0.15 7.80
C ARG A 302 17.28 0.79 9.19
N GLY A 303 18.33 0.70 10.00
CA GLY A 303 18.43 1.51 11.24
C GLY A 303 17.21 1.48 12.19
N GLY A 304 16.39 0.43 12.16
CA GLY A 304 15.12 0.35 12.91
C GLY A 304 13.87 0.88 12.19
N TYR A 305 14.03 1.50 11.02
CA TYR A 305 12.97 1.91 10.10
C TYR A 305 12.55 0.75 9.19
N SER A 306 11.25 0.57 8.94
CA SER A 306 10.72 -0.41 7.98
C SER A 306 9.61 0.19 7.12
N VAL A 307 9.62 -0.12 5.84
CA VAL A 307 8.64 0.39 4.86
C VAL A 307 8.44 -0.56 3.67
N GLU A 308 7.25 -0.57 3.09
CA GLU A 308 6.95 -1.24 1.81
C GLU A 308 7.19 -0.30 0.63
N ALA A 309 7.77 -0.80 -0.46
CA ALA A 309 8.00 0.00 -1.66
C ALA A 309 6.68 0.30 -2.39
N ASP A 310 6.43 1.57 -2.73
CA ASP A 310 5.27 1.98 -3.53
C ASP A 310 5.46 1.61 -5.01
N GLN A 311 6.68 1.78 -5.53
CA GLN A 311 7.11 1.38 -6.88
C GLN A 311 8.52 0.79 -6.83
N ILE A 312 8.78 -0.22 -7.67
CA ILE A 312 10.11 -0.82 -7.83
C ILE A 312 10.59 -0.65 -9.26
N ASN A 313 11.86 -0.30 -9.43
CA ASN A 313 12.57 -0.27 -10.71
C ASN A 313 13.67 -1.32 -10.68
N VAL A 314 13.79 -2.12 -11.73
CA VAL A 314 14.91 -3.05 -11.94
C VAL A 314 15.69 -2.55 -13.14
N ARG A 315 16.97 -2.25 -12.96
CA ARG A 315 17.83 -1.67 -14.00
C ARG A 315 19.27 -2.10 -13.81
N GLY A 316 19.93 -2.54 -14.88
CA GLY A 316 21.34 -2.97 -14.80
C GLY A 316 21.62 -4.07 -13.78
N GLY A 317 20.63 -4.91 -13.46
CA GLY A 317 20.72 -5.95 -12.42
C GLY A 317 20.60 -5.45 -10.97
N GLN A 318 20.30 -4.16 -10.77
CA GLN A 318 20.02 -3.56 -9.46
C GLN A 318 18.52 -3.35 -9.25
N VAL A 319 18.12 -3.19 -8.00
CA VAL A 319 16.74 -2.89 -7.59
C VAL A 319 16.70 -1.55 -6.87
N SER A 320 15.77 -0.71 -7.31
CA SER A 320 15.52 0.64 -6.84
C SER A 320 14.08 0.75 -6.36
N ALA A 321 13.85 1.18 -5.12
CA ALA A 321 12.54 1.28 -4.50
C ALA A 321 12.18 2.74 -4.22
N GLN A 322 11.07 3.20 -4.80
CA GLN A 322 10.46 4.47 -4.43
C GLN A 322 9.55 4.26 -3.22
N VAL A 323 9.74 5.11 -2.21
CA VAL A 323 8.97 5.12 -0.97
C VAL A 323 8.42 6.53 -0.76
N LEU A 324 7.10 6.66 -0.81
CA LEU A 324 6.38 7.93 -0.75
C LEU A 324 5.58 8.10 0.53
N SER A 325 5.25 7.00 1.20
CA SER A 325 4.39 7.00 2.39
C SER A 325 5.18 7.35 3.67
N HIS A 326 5.78 8.54 3.71
CA HIS A 326 6.55 9.07 4.84
C HIS A 326 6.46 10.61 4.90
N VAL A 327 6.14 11.13 6.08
CA VAL A 327 6.19 12.57 6.40
C VAL A 327 7.12 12.85 7.58
N SER A 328 7.64 14.07 7.67
CA SER A 328 8.66 14.44 8.63
C SER A 328 8.24 14.30 10.10
N LYS A 329 9.20 13.87 10.93
CA LYS A 329 9.03 13.66 12.37
C LYS A 329 10.01 14.51 13.19
N ALA A 330 9.55 15.05 14.32
CA ALA A 330 10.43 15.71 15.28
C ALA A 330 11.14 14.67 16.16
N ASN A 331 10.43 13.59 16.48
CA ASN A 331 10.95 12.41 17.16
C ASN A 331 10.03 11.22 16.82
N ILE A 332 10.31 10.06 17.41
CA ILE A 332 9.58 8.83 17.10
C ILE A 332 8.07 8.91 17.39
N THR A 333 7.63 9.77 18.31
CA THR A 333 6.22 9.91 18.70
C THR A 333 5.53 11.14 18.13
N SER A 334 6.25 12.09 17.54
CA SER A 334 5.64 13.37 17.12
C SER A 334 6.10 13.86 15.76
N PHE A 335 5.17 14.49 15.04
CA PHE A 335 5.45 15.23 13.82
C PHE A 335 6.31 16.49 14.09
N GLN A 336 6.94 17.02 13.04
CA GLN A 336 7.54 18.37 13.08
C GLN A 336 6.43 19.44 12.99
N GLU A 337 6.63 20.64 13.55
CA GLU A 337 5.63 21.72 13.50
C GLU A 337 5.23 22.13 12.07
N ASN A 338 6.17 22.02 11.13
CA ASN A 338 5.93 22.24 9.71
C ASN A 338 6.15 20.92 8.97
N VAL A 339 5.15 20.04 9.00
CA VAL A 339 5.20 18.71 8.38
C VAL A 339 5.42 18.81 6.88
N TYR A 340 6.26 17.93 6.35
CA TYR A 340 6.56 17.83 4.92
C TYR A 340 6.69 16.38 4.49
N TRP A 341 6.44 16.13 3.22
CA TRP A 341 6.74 14.86 2.57
C TRP A 341 8.24 14.57 2.62
N TYR A 342 8.59 13.36 3.07
CA TYR A 342 9.95 12.87 3.15
C TYR A 342 10.08 11.65 2.23
N TRP A 343 10.24 11.90 0.93
CA TRP A 343 10.25 10.85 -0.07
C TRP A 343 11.63 10.33 -0.34
N GLN A 344 11.74 9.03 -0.58
CA GLN A 344 13.01 8.36 -0.74
C GLN A 344 13.03 7.43 -1.95
N GLU A 345 14.19 7.37 -2.58
CA GLU A 345 14.60 6.34 -3.51
C GLU A 345 15.73 5.56 -2.82
N LEU A 346 15.56 4.25 -2.72
CA LEU A 346 16.46 3.34 -2.04
C LEU A 346 16.97 2.34 -3.06
N SER A 347 18.28 2.09 -3.13
CA SER A 347 18.88 1.18 -4.10
C SER A 347 19.69 0.07 -3.45
N THR A 348 19.74 -1.11 -4.08
CA THR A 348 20.56 -2.25 -3.65
C THR A 348 22.07 -1.99 -3.65
N THR A 349 22.49 -0.87 -4.22
CA THR A 349 23.86 -0.32 -4.15
C THR A 349 24.18 0.35 -2.80
N GLY A 350 23.22 0.47 -1.88
CA GLY A 350 23.36 1.21 -0.62
C GLY A 350 22.93 2.68 -0.72
N SER A 351 22.71 3.20 -1.93
CA SER A 351 22.29 4.57 -2.17
C SER A 351 20.90 4.87 -1.58
N VAL A 352 20.81 5.99 -0.86
CA VAL A 352 19.56 6.58 -0.37
C VAL A 352 19.46 8.01 -0.87
N ARG A 353 18.48 8.29 -1.73
CA ARG A 353 18.22 9.64 -2.24
C ARG A 353 16.91 10.14 -1.67
N THR A 354 16.99 11.26 -0.97
CA THR A 354 15.83 11.86 -0.31
C THR A 354 15.51 13.20 -0.93
N ILE A 355 14.22 13.43 -1.20
CA ILE A 355 13.67 14.71 -1.60
C ILE A 355 12.56 15.12 -0.63
N ARG A 356 12.38 16.42 -0.41
CA ARG A 356 11.48 16.95 0.63
C ARG A 356 10.60 18.06 0.08
N TYR A 357 9.29 17.96 0.30
CA TYR A 357 8.31 18.95 -0.15
C TYR A 357 7.31 19.26 0.97
N ASN A 358 6.99 20.54 1.19
CA ASN A 358 5.87 20.88 2.07
C ASN A 358 4.60 20.16 1.59
N VAL A 359 3.74 19.80 2.55
CA VAL A 359 2.48 19.12 2.21
C VAL A 359 1.64 20.07 1.37
N GLY A 360 1.43 19.71 0.11
CA GLY A 360 0.66 20.52 -0.84
C GLY A 360 1.31 21.82 -1.31
N GLU A 361 2.64 21.88 -1.30
CA GLU A 361 3.35 22.93 -2.03
C GLU A 361 4.41 22.30 -2.93
N ASN A 362 4.73 22.97 -4.03
CA ASN A 362 5.83 22.56 -4.92
C ASN A 362 7.21 23.05 -4.44
N THR A 363 7.28 23.65 -3.24
CA THR A 363 8.53 24.17 -2.68
C THR A 363 9.42 23.01 -2.20
N ASN A 364 10.52 22.77 -2.92
CA ASN A 364 11.54 21.81 -2.49
C ASN A 364 12.27 22.35 -1.25
N ARG A 365 12.30 21.56 -0.17
CA ARG A 365 12.99 21.88 1.09
C ARG A 365 14.44 21.40 1.16
N GLY A 366 14.91 20.71 0.12
CA GLY A 366 16.27 20.24 0.00
C GLY A 366 16.37 18.74 -0.23
N ASN A 367 17.42 18.38 -0.97
CA ASN A 367 17.73 17.00 -1.34
C ASN A 367 18.92 16.52 -0.50
N SER A 368 18.98 15.22 -0.23
CA SER A 368 20.16 14.62 0.38
C SER A 368 20.45 13.26 -0.24
N ILE A 369 21.72 12.91 -0.30
CA ILE A 369 22.21 11.60 -0.71
C ILE A 369 23.00 11.03 0.45
N ALA A 370 22.71 9.78 0.80
CA ALA A 370 23.46 9.01 1.78
C ALA A 370 23.75 7.63 1.22
N VAL A 371 24.67 6.91 1.87
CA VAL A 371 24.89 5.48 1.65
C VAL A 371 24.68 4.79 2.99
N GLU A 372 23.77 3.82 3.03
CA GLU A 372 23.29 3.22 4.27
C GLU A 372 23.22 1.70 4.14
N GLU A 373 23.40 0.99 5.27
CA GLU A 373 23.09 -0.43 5.35
C GLU A 373 21.58 -0.65 5.17
N MET A 374 21.21 -1.61 4.32
CA MET A 374 19.80 -1.91 4.03
C MET A 374 19.57 -3.41 3.89
N ALA A 375 18.49 -3.87 4.51
CA ALA A 375 17.98 -5.23 4.35
C ALA A 375 16.68 -5.20 3.53
N TRP A 376 16.63 -6.07 2.52
CA TRP A 376 15.57 -6.17 1.53
C TRP A 376 14.81 -7.47 1.74
N TYR A 377 13.54 -7.36 2.06
CA TYR A 377 12.64 -8.47 2.35
C TYR A 377 11.66 -8.64 1.21
N ILE A 378 11.42 -9.88 0.79
CA ILE A 378 10.41 -10.24 -0.21
C ILE A 378 9.25 -10.96 0.46
N ASP A 379 8.03 -10.74 -0.01
CA ASP A 379 6.90 -11.51 0.50
C ASP A 379 7.01 -12.98 0.05
N THR A 380 6.67 -13.92 0.92
CA THR A 380 6.84 -15.37 0.65
C THR A 380 5.61 -16.02 0.03
N ARG A 381 4.53 -15.25 -0.18
CA ARG A 381 3.30 -15.77 -0.76
C ARG A 381 3.52 -16.10 -2.24
N LYS A 382 2.70 -17.02 -2.75
CA LYS A 382 2.82 -17.47 -4.14
C LYS A 382 2.27 -16.42 -5.09
N TRP A 383 3.15 -15.82 -5.87
CA TRP A 383 2.79 -15.02 -7.04
C TRP A 383 2.87 -15.86 -8.30
N ARG A 384 1.87 -15.72 -9.16
CA ARG A 384 1.84 -16.40 -10.46
C ARG A 384 1.57 -15.41 -11.57
N LYS A 385 2.42 -15.44 -12.60
CA LYS A 385 2.13 -14.78 -13.87
C LYS A 385 0.89 -15.44 -14.49
N VAL A 386 -0.15 -14.64 -14.77
CA VAL A 386 -1.42 -15.11 -15.35
C VAL A 386 -1.60 -14.67 -16.80
N TYR A 387 -0.98 -13.55 -17.17
CA TYR A 387 -1.14 -12.96 -18.50
C TYR A 387 0.07 -12.09 -18.83
N GLY A 388 0.38 -11.93 -20.12
CA GLY A 388 1.45 -11.03 -20.56
C GLY A 388 1.26 -10.56 -22.00
N THR A 389 1.77 -9.36 -22.30
CA THR A 389 1.81 -8.75 -23.64
C THR A 389 3.20 -8.25 -24.00
N ASN A 390 3.52 -8.21 -25.30
CA ASN A 390 4.71 -7.53 -25.81
C ASN A 390 4.50 -6.02 -25.98
N ILE A 391 5.52 -5.31 -26.46
CA ILE A 391 5.50 -3.84 -26.68
C ILE A 391 4.51 -3.38 -27.78
N GLN A 392 3.89 -4.31 -28.51
CA GLN A 392 2.80 -4.04 -29.45
C GLN A 392 1.41 -4.34 -28.85
N GLY A 393 1.34 -4.75 -27.59
CA GLY A 393 0.08 -5.13 -26.93
C GLY A 393 -0.43 -6.52 -27.33
N ILE A 394 0.38 -7.32 -28.04
CA ILE A 394 0.02 -8.67 -28.45
C ILE A 394 0.30 -9.62 -27.30
N SER A 395 -0.66 -10.49 -26.98
CA SER A 395 -0.51 -11.49 -25.92
C SER A 395 0.66 -12.43 -26.21
N THR A 396 1.52 -12.62 -25.20
CA THR A 396 2.68 -13.52 -25.23
C THR A 396 2.58 -14.65 -24.22
N PHE A 397 1.66 -14.55 -23.25
CA PHE A 397 1.49 -15.52 -22.19
C PHE A 397 0.06 -15.51 -21.63
N GLY A 398 -0.45 -16.69 -21.28
CA GLY A 398 -1.69 -16.85 -20.52
C GLY A 398 -2.95 -16.30 -21.23
N ASN A 399 -3.98 -15.99 -20.45
CA ASN A 399 -5.25 -15.50 -20.96
C ASN A 399 -5.80 -14.37 -20.05
N LYS A 400 -6.24 -13.26 -20.65
CA LYS A 400 -6.87 -12.15 -19.92
C LYS A 400 -8.13 -12.56 -19.15
N VAL A 401 -8.84 -13.61 -19.61
CA VAL A 401 -10.01 -14.16 -18.91
C VAL A 401 -9.64 -14.72 -17.54
N ASP A 402 -8.47 -15.35 -17.41
CA ASP A 402 -7.99 -15.89 -16.13
C ASP A 402 -7.63 -14.77 -15.16
N LEU A 403 -7.02 -13.69 -15.65
CA LEU A 403 -6.78 -12.48 -14.86
C LEU A 403 -8.12 -11.85 -14.43
N ALA A 404 -9.06 -11.67 -15.34
CA ALA A 404 -10.38 -11.12 -15.02
C ALA A 404 -11.13 -11.98 -14.00
N LYS A 405 -11.00 -13.31 -14.08
CA LYS A 405 -11.55 -14.22 -13.07
C LYS A 405 -10.88 -14.01 -11.71
N ALA A 406 -9.54 -13.97 -11.65
CA ALA A 406 -8.82 -13.74 -10.41
C ALA A 406 -9.21 -12.41 -9.74
N VAL A 407 -9.39 -11.34 -10.52
CA VAL A 407 -9.87 -10.04 -10.01
C VAL A 407 -11.27 -10.16 -9.41
N ARG A 408 -12.20 -10.86 -10.07
CA ARG A 408 -13.56 -11.11 -9.52
C ARG A 408 -13.54 -11.97 -8.25
N GLU A 409 -12.52 -12.81 -8.10
CA GLU A 409 -12.29 -13.64 -6.93
C GLU A 409 -11.46 -12.92 -5.84
N GLY A 410 -11.27 -11.60 -5.97
CA GLY A 410 -10.65 -10.75 -4.95
C GLY A 410 -9.12 -10.79 -4.92
N ALA A 411 -8.48 -11.42 -5.90
CA ALA A 411 -7.04 -11.60 -5.93
C ALA A 411 -6.29 -10.26 -5.93
N GLU A 412 -5.10 -10.29 -5.33
CA GLU A 412 -4.16 -9.19 -5.40
C GLU A 412 -3.38 -9.24 -6.72
N VAL A 413 -3.27 -8.07 -7.38
CA VAL A 413 -2.65 -7.95 -8.70
C VAL A 413 -1.48 -6.98 -8.66
N ARG A 414 -0.36 -7.43 -9.20
CA ARG A 414 0.82 -6.63 -9.53
C ARG A 414 1.10 -6.77 -11.02
N TYR A 415 1.76 -5.76 -11.57
CA TYR A 415 2.17 -5.80 -12.97
C TYR A 415 3.58 -5.25 -13.15
N ARG A 416 4.26 -5.78 -14.17
CA ARG A 416 5.58 -5.37 -14.61
C ARG A 416 5.47 -4.73 -15.98
N LEU A 417 5.93 -3.50 -16.10
CA LEU A 417 6.07 -2.78 -17.37
C LEU A 417 7.49 -2.93 -17.90
N TYR A 418 7.64 -3.25 -19.18
CA TYR A 418 8.94 -3.24 -19.86
C TYR A 418 9.26 -1.84 -20.36
N VAL A 419 10.45 -1.32 -20.04
CA VAL A 419 10.89 -0.02 -20.55
C VAL A 419 11.19 -0.16 -22.05
N LYS A 420 10.51 0.64 -22.89
CA LYS A 420 10.48 0.48 -24.35
C LYS A 420 11.87 0.42 -25.00
N ASP A 421 12.78 1.26 -24.55
CA ASP A 421 14.13 1.38 -25.10
C ASP A 421 15.18 0.54 -24.33
N HIS A 422 14.76 -0.09 -23.23
CA HIS A 422 15.58 -0.92 -22.37
C HIS A 422 14.77 -2.14 -21.91
N PRO A 423 14.59 -3.17 -22.77
CA PRO A 423 13.68 -4.28 -22.48
C PRO A 423 14.12 -5.15 -21.29
N ASN A 424 15.37 -5.01 -20.83
CA ASN A 424 15.88 -5.63 -19.61
C ASN A 424 15.53 -4.83 -18.35
N ASP A 425 15.20 -3.54 -18.51
CA ASP A 425 14.76 -2.68 -17.42
C ASP A 425 13.25 -2.84 -17.22
N SER A 426 12.79 -2.70 -15.99
CA SER A 426 11.38 -2.93 -15.67
C SER A 426 10.90 -2.09 -14.51
N ILE A 427 9.65 -1.69 -14.58
CA ILE A 427 8.94 -0.99 -13.52
C ILE A 427 7.85 -1.91 -12.99
N LEU A 428 7.80 -2.11 -11.68
CA LEU A 428 6.84 -2.98 -11.03
C LEU A 428 5.99 -2.17 -10.05
N MET A 429 4.69 -2.36 -10.16
CA MET A 429 3.69 -1.63 -9.39
C MET A 429 2.61 -2.57 -8.88
N GLN A 430 2.05 -2.21 -7.74
CA GLN A 430 0.83 -2.80 -7.23
C GLN A 430 -0.37 -1.99 -7.70
N ALA A 431 -1.40 -2.69 -8.18
CA ALA A 431 -2.65 -2.04 -8.55
C ALA A 431 -3.35 -1.53 -7.28
N ASP A 432 -3.60 -0.23 -7.22
CA ASP A 432 -4.39 0.39 -6.15
C ASP A 432 -5.88 0.04 -6.31
N ASN A 433 -6.33 -0.07 -7.57
CA ASN A 433 -7.64 -0.60 -7.93
C ASN A 433 -7.65 -1.22 -9.32
N LEU A 434 -8.65 -2.06 -9.57
CA LEU A 434 -8.81 -2.82 -10.80
C LEU A 434 -10.23 -2.64 -11.34
N ALA A 435 -10.34 -2.60 -12.67
CA ALA A 435 -11.60 -2.57 -13.39
C ALA A 435 -11.63 -3.69 -14.43
N VAL A 436 -12.68 -4.49 -14.42
CA VAL A 436 -12.93 -5.58 -15.37
C VAL A 436 -14.03 -5.15 -16.32
N ASN A 437 -13.68 -5.00 -17.59
CA ASN A 437 -14.64 -4.70 -18.63
C ASN A 437 -15.46 -5.94 -19.02
N SER A 438 -16.60 -5.71 -19.67
CA SER A 438 -17.52 -6.76 -20.15
C SER A 438 -16.87 -7.74 -21.14
N ASP A 439 -15.85 -7.29 -21.89
CA ASP A 439 -15.08 -8.11 -22.84
C ASP A 439 -13.93 -8.90 -22.19
N GLY A 440 -13.85 -8.88 -20.85
CA GLY A 440 -12.81 -9.55 -20.07
C GLY A 440 -11.45 -8.85 -20.06
N ASN A 441 -11.32 -7.65 -20.62
CA ASN A 441 -10.13 -6.83 -20.41
C ASN A 441 -10.11 -6.29 -18.98
N VAL A 442 -8.90 -6.16 -18.44
CA VAL A 442 -8.67 -5.60 -17.09
C VAL A 442 -7.84 -4.34 -17.22
N GLY A 443 -8.21 -3.30 -16.47
CA GLY A 443 -7.43 -2.11 -16.24
C GLY A 443 -7.00 -2.05 -14.78
N ALA A 444 -5.72 -1.76 -14.53
CA ALA A 444 -5.14 -1.56 -13.22
C ALA A 444 -4.66 -0.13 -13.08
N MET A 445 -5.11 0.54 -12.03
CA MET A 445 -4.70 1.90 -11.72
C MET A 445 -3.63 1.88 -10.63
N HIS A 446 -2.62 2.73 -10.78
CA HIS A 446 -1.62 3.02 -9.76
C HIS A 446 -1.39 4.53 -9.70
N VAL A 447 -1.56 5.12 -8.51
CA VAL A 447 -1.56 6.58 -8.30
C VAL A 447 -0.52 7.03 -7.27
N ARG A 448 0.24 6.10 -6.71
CA ARG A 448 1.31 6.35 -5.73
C ARG A 448 2.69 6.30 -6.38
N SER A 449 2.88 7.13 -7.39
CA SER A 449 4.16 7.26 -8.06
C SER A 449 4.50 8.73 -8.29
N VAL A 450 5.76 9.08 -8.06
CA VAL A 450 6.33 10.39 -8.37
C VAL A 450 7.40 10.22 -9.43
N SER A 451 7.51 11.18 -10.35
CA SER A 451 8.42 11.05 -11.48
C SER A 451 9.88 10.85 -11.07
N LEU A 452 10.53 9.90 -11.75
CA LEU A 452 11.93 9.55 -11.60
C LEU A 452 12.70 9.84 -12.90
N VAL A 453 14.03 9.99 -12.78
CA VAL A 453 14.99 10.00 -13.89
C VAL A 453 16.04 8.93 -13.65
N ASN A 454 16.55 8.36 -14.74
CA ASN A 454 17.68 7.45 -14.66
C ASN A 454 18.94 8.23 -14.32
N ILE A 455 19.71 7.70 -13.38
CA ILE A 455 21.07 8.15 -13.10
C ILE A 455 22.02 6.99 -13.30
N GLU A 456 23.08 7.25 -14.05
CA GLU A 456 24.03 6.22 -14.44
C GLU A 456 23.33 5.04 -15.17
N THR A 457 23.92 3.85 -15.07
CA THR A 457 23.43 2.64 -15.75
C THR A 457 22.51 1.78 -14.89
N SER A 458 22.38 2.05 -13.59
CA SER A 458 21.71 1.11 -12.66
C SER A 458 20.78 1.74 -11.60
N GLU A 459 20.82 3.05 -11.40
CA GLU A 459 20.01 3.73 -10.38
C GLU A 459 18.97 4.68 -11.00
N VAL A 460 18.03 5.13 -10.18
CA VAL A 460 17.08 6.19 -10.50
C VAL A 460 17.03 7.21 -9.36
N GLU A 461 16.59 8.42 -9.65
CA GLU A 461 16.35 9.45 -8.63
C GLU A 461 15.12 10.28 -8.97
N PHE A 462 14.61 11.04 -8.00
CA PHE A 462 13.50 11.97 -8.25
C PHE A 462 13.91 13.05 -9.27
N GLN A 463 13.00 13.38 -10.18
CA GLN A 463 13.23 14.51 -11.09
C GLN A 463 13.33 15.82 -10.31
N ALA A 464 14.14 16.77 -10.80
CA ALA A 464 14.29 18.08 -10.17
C ALA A 464 12.98 18.89 -10.07
N ASN A 465 12.04 18.63 -11.00
CA ASN A 465 10.68 19.17 -10.97
C ASN A 465 9.68 18.01 -10.99
N PRO A 466 9.48 17.35 -9.84
CA PRO A 466 8.73 16.12 -9.75
C PRO A 466 7.23 16.36 -9.98
N TYR A 467 6.58 15.34 -10.48
CA TYR A 467 5.14 15.31 -10.69
C TYR A 467 4.60 13.95 -10.26
N TRP A 468 3.36 13.94 -9.78
CA TRP A 468 2.58 12.73 -9.63
C TRP A 468 2.40 12.06 -10.99
N TRP A 469 2.71 10.77 -11.03
CA TRP A 469 2.63 9.94 -12.22
C TRP A 469 1.51 8.91 -12.04
N PHE A 470 0.29 9.29 -12.41
CA PHE A 470 -0.86 8.40 -12.34
C PHE A 470 -0.92 7.54 -13.60
N THR A 471 -1.11 6.23 -13.43
CA THR A 471 -1.18 5.28 -14.54
C THR A 471 -2.44 4.43 -14.48
N ILE A 472 -3.03 4.16 -15.65
CA ILE A 472 -3.92 3.02 -15.87
C ILE A 472 -3.27 2.12 -16.92
N VAL A 473 -2.97 0.89 -16.53
CA VAL A 473 -2.40 -0.14 -17.40
C VAL A 473 -3.49 -1.14 -17.73
N SER A 474 -3.62 -1.53 -19.00
CA SER A 474 -4.65 -2.49 -19.43
C SER A 474 -4.06 -3.78 -20.01
N THR A 475 -4.87 -4.84 -20.05
CA THR A 475 -4.53 -6.12 -20.69
C THR A 475 -4.29 -6.02 -22.21
N THR A 476 -4.50 -4.86 -22.81
CA THR A 476 -4.13 -4.60 -24.21
C THR A 476 -2.70 -4.08 -24.36
N GLY A 477 -1.95 -3.95 -23.26
CA GLY A 477 -0.63 -3.30 -23.23
C GLY A 477 -0.70 -1.77 -23.23
N ARG A 478 -1.89 -1.18 -23.37
CA ARG A 478 -2.06 0.27 -23.29
C ARG A 478 -1.80 0.77 -21.86
N VAL A 479 -1.04 1.84 -21.76
CA VAL A 479 -0.77 2.62 -20.55
C VAL A 479 -1.26 4.05 -20.79
N ASP A 480 -2.32 4.45 -20.08
CA ASP A 480 -2.78 5.84 -20.04
C ASP A 480 -2.14 6.53 -18.83
N ILE A 481 -1.55 7.70 -19.07
CA ILE A 481 -0.73 8.41 -18.10
C ILE A 481 -1.28 9.82 -17.91
N SER A 482 -1.50 10.20 -16.66
CA SER A 482 -1.88 11.56 -16.26
C SER A 482 -0.82 12.12 -15.31
N ARG A 483 -0.36 13.36 -15.53
CA ARG A 483 0.79 13.96 -14.84
C ARG A 483 0.38 15.24 -14.13
N TRP A 484 0.72 15.37 -12.86
CA TRP A 484 0.32 16.54 -12.06
C TRP A 484 1.49 17.04 -11.23
N THR A 485 1.85 18.32 -11.34
CA THR A 485 2.96 18.91 -10.56
C THR A 485 2.76 18.63 -9.07
N VAL A 486 3.81 18.20 -8.37
CA VAL A 486 3.73 17.98 -6.92
C VAL A 486 3.39 19.30 -6.22
N GLY A 487 2.36 19.30 -5.38
CA GLY A 487 2.01 20.39 -4.47
C GLY A 487 1.35 21.62 -5.11
N GLU A 488 1.65 21.97 -6.35
CA GLU A 488 0.79 22.89 -7.12
C GLU A 488 -0.37 22.17 -7.80
N HIS A 489 -0.20 20.86 -8.03
CA HIS A 489 -1.17 20.01 -8.67
C HIS A 489 -1.64 20.56 -10.04
N VAL A 490 -0.76 21.22 -10.78
CA VAL A 490 -1.01 21.67 -12.16
C VAL A 490 -0.95 20.48 -13.11
N ASP A 491 -1.94 20.35 -13.99
CA ASP A 491 -1.94 19.35 -15.08
C ASP A 491 -0.74 19.58 -16.01
N ARG A 492 0.12 18.56 -16.15
CA ARG A 492 1.28 18.55 -17.05
C ARG A 492 1.03 17.77 -18.33
N GLY A 493 -0.23 17.41 -18.57
CA GLY A 493 -0.70 16.73 -19.76
C GLY A 493 -0.82 15.22 -19.59
N HIS A 494 -1.55 14.66 -20.55
CA HIS A 494 -1.86 13.23 -20.63
C HIS A 494 -1.12 12.59 -21.80
N SER A 495 -0.64 11.36 -21.63
CA SER A 495 -0.08 10.58 -22.73
C SER A 495 -0.64 9.16 -22.75
N ASN A 496 -0.63 8.56 -23.92
CA ASN A 496 -1.05 7.19 -24.14
C ASN A 496 0.06 6.43 -24.85
N GLU A 497 0.46 5.31 -24.27
CA GLU A 497 1.55 4.49 -24.79
C GLU A 497 1.12 3.02 -24.83
N VAL A 498 1.85 2.22 -25.59
CA VAL A 498 1.72 0.75 -25.57
C VAL A 498 3.04 0.20 -25.08
N MET A 499 2.99 -0.59 -24.02
CA MET A 499 4.14 -1.21 -23.38
C MET A 499 3.91 -2.72 -23.29
N GLY A 500 5.01 -3.47 -23.18
CA GLY A 500 4.89 -4.84 -22.73
C GLY A 500 4.44 -4.83 -21.27
N VAL A 501 3.58 -5.77 -20.91
CA VAL A 501 3.08 -5.88 -19.54
C VAL A 501 3.02 -7.34 -19.14
N ASP A 502 3.59 -7.69 -17.99
CA ASP A 502 3.34 -8.96 -17.33
C ASP A 502 2.43 -8.76 -16.12
N TRP A 503 1.47 -9.67 -15.94
CA TRP A 503 0.45 -9.60 -14.90
C TRP A 503 0.61 -10.75 -13.92
N PHE A 504 0.71 -10.43 -12.63
CA PHE A 504 0.90 -11.39 -11.56
C PHE A 504 -0.25 -11.31 -10.58
N VAL A 505 -0.72 -12.48 -10.13
CA VAL A 505 -1.73 -12.57 -9.08
C VAL A 505 -1.17 -13.31 -7.86
N ASN A 506 -1.59 -12.88 -6.68
CA ASN A 506 -1.37 -13.60 -5.43
C ASN A 506 -2.52 -14.59 -5.23
N GLU A 507 -2.21 -15.90 -5.22
CA GLU A 507 -3.20 -16.99 -5.18
C GLU A 507 -3.54 -17.50 -3.79
#